data_AF-A0A9K3LU85-F1
#
_entry.id   AF-A0A9K3LU85-F1
#
_cell.length_a   1.000
_cell.length_b   1.000
_cell.length_c   1.000
_cell.angle_alpha   90.00
_cell.angle_beta   90.00
_cell.angle_gamma   90.00
#
_symmetry.space_group_name_H-M   'P 1'
#
loop_
_entity.id
_entity.type
_entity.pdbx_description
1 polymer ?
#
loop_
_entity_poly.entity_id
_entity_poly.type
_entity_poly.pdbx_seq_one_letter_code
_entity_poly.pdbx_strand_id
1 'polypeptide(L)'
;MRISVRITPVATAVVLLLVNCSSRVVQSFVVPHPHSGRLSAVQVKAKEEESSSPSVATASSTKVKEIGLLTFDLDDTLYPIAPVVRDANDAFVKAMERYGFDGVNAFDIVNTGMKVREELALTDPEKAAGLTHTEIREMAIRREMERIIFERKLKETADDWATPVEDLSPIVKKHAQNWARAEVSESVLQQVLTSWEMERHHSAERHLFPGVVDALKKIKQEHPNVIIGAVTDGRANPKLMTFTLAPYFDFCMSWEDEQGGRQKFFRELNKVESTPELTWIYDAARHKYALLKQAQDAISSVKNNEEIKPLVWPDSYDDLVWIHVGDDLAFDVGGSAACGAKTILVELPKSSGQTAPFRFDTTIKQPDWATTTKQELESRIRMNEVAREMVSVEINSLERLPIAINQILRDEA
;
A
#
# COMPACT_ATOMS: atom_id res chain seq x y z
N MET A 1 63.57 5.91 -27.99
CA MET A 1 62.28 6.64 -27.88
C MET A 1 61.72 6.36 -26.49
N ARG A 2 61.92 7.25 -25.51
CA ARG A 2 61.43 7.10 -24.12
C ARG A 2 60.23 8.02 -23.96
N ILE A 3 59.04 7.44 -23.75
CA ILE A 3 57.81 8.19 -23.48
C ILE A 3 57.76 8.43 -21.97
N SER A 4 57.82 9.71 -21.58
CA SER A 4 57.67 10.16 -20.20
C SER A 4 56.20 10.53 -19.99
N VAL A 5 55.50 9.77 -19.15
CA VAL A 5 54.12 10.09 -18.74
C VAL A 5 54.21 10.83 -17.40
N ARG A 6 53.83 12.12 -17.41
CA ARG A 6 53.65 12.92 -16.19
C ARG A 6 52.24 12.67 -15.65
N ILE A 7 52.14 12.21 -14.41
CA ILE A 7 50.88 12.09 -13.67
C ILE A 7 50.80 13.32 -12.76
N THR A 8 49.77 14.15 -12.96
CA THR A 8 49.38 15.23 -12.03
C THR A 8 48.38 14.69 -11.02
N PRO A 9 48.51 14.99 -9.71
CA PRO A 9 47.53 14.59 -8.71
C PRO A 9 46.37 15.60 -8.67
N VAL A 10 45.14 15.08 -8.75
CA VAL A 10 43.92 15.82 -8.42
C VAL A 10 43.62 15.56 -6.95
N ALA A 11 43.61 16.64 -6.16
CA ALA A 11 43.25 16.61 -4.74
C ALA A 11 41.73 16.57 -4.59
N THR A 12 41.20 15.46 -4.07
CA THR A 12 39.80 15.35 -3.66
C THR A 12 39.69 15.60 -2.16
N ALA A 13 39.12 16.74 -1.78
CA ALA A 13 38.80 17.06 -0.39
C ALA A 13 37.50 16.33 0.00
N VAL A 14 37.60 15.40 0.95
CA VAL A 14 36.45 14.75 1.59
C VAL A 14 36.16 15.50 2.90
N VAL A 15 35.00 16.15 2.96
CA VAL A 15 34.47 16.74 4.19
C VAL A 15 33.72 15.64 4.95
N LEU A 16 34.31 15.15 6.04
CA LEU A 16 33.67 14.24 6.99
C LEU A 16 32.91 15.07 8.03
N LEU A 17 31.58 14.99 8.03
CA LEU A 17 30.73 15.55 9.08
C LEU A 17 30.26 14.39 9.97
N LEU A 18 30.92 14.26 11.13
CA LEU A 18 30.53 13.34 12.20
C LEU A 18 29.49 14.03 13.09
N VAL A 19 28.27 13.49 13.14
CA VAL A 19 27.30 13.79 14.19
C VAL A 19 27.07 12.53 15.02
N ASN A 20 27.53 12.61 16.26
CA ASN A 20 27.25 11.67 17.34
C ASN A 20 25.78 11.81 17.78
N CYS A 21 25.08 10.68 17.93
CA CYS A 21 23.98 10.58 18.89
C CYS A 21 23.86 9.12 19.38
N SER A 22 24.43 8.85 20.55
CA SER A 22 24.11 7.68 21.35
C SER A 22 22.87 7.98 22.19
N SER A 23 21.87 7.10 22.16
CA SER A 23 20.81 7.07 23.16
C SER A 23 20.51 5.61 23.51
N ARG A 24 20.94 5.22 24.71
CA ARG A 24 20.52 4.00 25.39
C ARG A 24 19.12 4.24 25.93
N VAL A 25 18.13 3.46 25.48
CA VAL A 25 16.82 3.37 26.12
C VAL A 25 16.74 2.02 26.82
N VAL A 26 16.58 2.07 28.14
CA VAL A 26 16.25 0.92 28.99
C VAL A 26 14.72 0.83 29.01
N GLN A 27 14.15 -0.24 28.45
CA GLN A 27 12.73 -0.55 28.57
C GLN A 27 12.51 -1.46 29.79
N SER A 28 11.75 -0.98 30.77
CA SER A 28 11.11 -1.81 31.79
C SER A 28 9.60 -1.81 31.52
N PHE A 29 9.08 -2.95 31.07
CA PHE A 29 7.64 -3.20 30.94
C PHE A 29 7.06 -3.65 32.28
N VAL A 30 6.05 -2.92 32.78
CA VAL A 30 5.16 -3.36 33.86
C VAL A 30 3.79 -3.61 33.24
N VAL A 31 3.30 -4.85 33.38
CA VAL A 31 1.98 -5.29 32.92
C VAL A 31 0.96 -5.08 34.04
N PRO A 32 -0.21 -4.46 33.80
CA PRO A 32 -1.31 -4.49 34.76
C PRO A 32 -2.25 -5.69 34.54
N HIS A 33 -2.68 -6.29 35.65
CA HIS A 33 -3.70 -7.34 35.75
C HIS A 33 -5.13 -6.81 35.50
N PRO A 34 -6.06 -7.69 35.07
CA PRO A 34 -7.46 -7.34 34.86
C PRO A 34 -8.25 -7.32 36.18
N HIS A 35 -8.99 -6.24 36.41
CA HIS A 35 -9.98 -6.14 37.49
C HIS A 35 -11.34 -6.67 37.03
N SER A 36 -11.89 -7.54 37.88
CA SER A 36 -13.24 -8.10 37.89
C SER A 36 -14.25 -7.13 38.51
N GLY A 37 -15.50 -7.23 38.06
CA GLY A 37 -16.71 -6.65 38.68
C GLY A 37 -17.44 -5.69 37.75
N ARG A 38 -18.76 -5.61 37.69
CA ARG A 38 -19.81 -6.08 38.59
C ARG A 38 -21.14 -5.84 37.85
N LEU A 39 -22.00 -6.86 37.75
CA LEU A 39 -23.35 -6.71 37.19
C LEU A 39 -24.22 -5.89 38.16
N SER A 40 -24.87 -4.85 37.66
CA SER A 40 -25.85 -4.05 38.41
C SER A 40 -27.22 -4.14 37.76
N ALA A 41 -28.23 -4.35 38.60
CA ALA A 41 -29.61 -4.61 38.27
C ALA A 41 -30.34 -3.42 37.63
N VAL A 42 -31.21 -3.73 36.66
CA VAL A 42 -32.16 -2.80 36.04
C VAL A 42 -33.33 -2.56 36.98
N GLN A 43 -33.51 -1.31 37.44
CA GLN A 43 -34.75 -0.82 38.03
C GLN A 43 -35.57 -0.11 36.96
N VAL A 44 -36.73 -0.68 36.64
CA VAL A 44 -37.78 -0.06 35.84
C VAL A 44 -38.52 0.95 36.73
N LYS A 45 -38.57 2.22 36.32
CA LYS A 45 -39.42 3.23 36.95
C LYS A 45 -40.24 3.92 35.88
N ALA A 46 -41.56 3.72 35.96
CA ALA A 46 -42.57 4.42 35.18
C ALA A 46 -42.74 5.86 35.68
N LYS A 47 -42.96 6.80 34.75
CA LYS A 47 -43.53 8.14 34.98
C LYS A 47 -44.11 8.63 33.64
N GLU A 48 -45.43 8.69 33.55
CA GLU A 48 -46.29 9.88 33.72
C GLU A 48 -46.27 10.79 32.48
N GLU A 49 -47.40 10.75 31.78
CA GLU A 49 -47.77 11.60 30.65
C GLU A 49 -48.07 13.02 31.14
N GLU A 50 -47.30 14.00 30.69
CA GLU A 50 -47.67 15.41 30.75
C GLU A 50 -47.86 15.97 29.35
N SER A 51 -49.02 16.60 29.17
CA SER A 51 -49.49 17.27 27.96
C SER A 51 -48.62 18.48 27.61
N SER A 52 -48.07 18.51 26.39
CA SER A 52 -47.36 19.66 25.86
C SER A 52 -48.17 20.39 24.78
N SER A 53 -48.23 21.71 24.95
CA SER A 53 -48.78 22.71 24.03
C SER A 53 -47.85 22.89 22.82
N PRO A 54 -48.33 23.37 21.67
CA PRO A 54 -47.50 23.49 20.46
C PRO A 54 -46.49 24.64 20.62
N SER A 55 -45.24 24.30 20.93
CA SER A 55 -44.12 25.23 20.82
C SER A 55 -43.74 25.38 19.35
N VAL A 56 -43.73 26.64 18.87
CA VAL A 56 -43.24 27.03 17.55
C VAL A 56 -41.79 26.56 17.42
N ALA A 57 -41.54 25.57 16.56
CA ALA A 57 -40.23 25.00 16.31
C ALA A 57 -39.32 26.04 15.65
N THR A 58 -38.45 26.66 16.44
CA THR A 58 -37.24 27.31 15.93
C THR A 58 -36.39 26.25 15.24
N ALA A 59 -36.19 26.39 13.93
CA ALA A 59 -35.34 25.52 13.13
C ALA A 59 -33.94 25.47 13.75
N SER A 60 -33.65 24.36 14.43
CA SER A 60 -32.31 24.01 14.90
C SER A 60 -31.42 23.90 13.66
N SER A 61 -30.49 24.85 13.48
CA SER A 61 -29.47 24.73 12.44
C SER A 61 -28.62 23.49 12.75
N THR A 62 -28.84 22.40 12.02
CA THR A 62 -27.98 21.21 12.10
C THR A 62 -26.55 21.62 11.76
N LYS A 63 -25.64 21.44 12.72
CA LYS A 63 -24.24 21.83 12.58
C LYS A 63 -23.59 20.81 11.64
N VAL A 64 -23.20 21.26 10.44
CA VAL A 64 -22.48 20.42 9.47
C VAL A 64 -21.23 19.86 10.13
N LYS A 65 -21.04 18.53 10.09
CA LYS A 65 -19.82 17.89 10.62
C LYS A 65 -18.61 18.26 9.77
N GLU A 66 -17.43 18.21 10.37
CA GLU A 66 -16.17 18.47 9.68
C GLU A 66 -15.46 17.15 9.33
N ILE A 67 -14.71 17.12 8.22
CA ILE A 67 -13.84 15.99 7.90
C ILE A 67 -12.53 16.09 8.70
N GLY A 68 -12.21 15.03 9.44
CA GLY A 68 -10.94 14.93 10.17
C GLY A 68 -9.87 14.16 9.38
N LEU A 69 -10.26 13.03 8.81
CA LEU A 69 -9.38 12.11 8.10
C LEU A 69 -9.92 11.83 6.71
N LEU A 70 -9.05 11.95 5.71
CA LEU A 70 -9.30 11.50 4.34
C LEU A 70 -8.21 10.49 3.97
N THR A 71 -8.59 9.28 3.61
CA THR A 71 -7.64 8.25 3.17
C THR A 71 -7.94 7.80 1.76
N PHE A 72 -6.90 7.42 1.02
CA PHE A 72 -7.00 6.96 -0.36
C PHE A 72 -6.34 5.58 -0.52
N ASP A 73 -6.96 4.68 -1.26
CA ASP A 73 -6.17 3.75 -2.07
C ASP A 73 -5.49 4.50 -3.22
N LEU A 74 -4.50 3.88 -3.86
CA LEU A 74 -3.69 4.50 -4.89
C LEU A 74 -3.90 3.88 -6.27
N ASP A 75 -3.77 2.56 -6.37
CA ASP A 75 -3.63 1.85 -7.63
C ASP A 75 -5.02 1.61 -8.25
N ASP A 76 -5.31 2.22 -9.40
CA ASP A 76 -6.65 2.34 -10.00
C ASP A 76 -7.62 3.31 -9.28
N THR A 77 -7.24 3.89 -8.15
CA THR A 77 -7.96 5.04 -7.55
C THR A 77 -7.43 6.38 -8.07
N LEU A 78 -6.12 6.64 -7.96
CA LEU A 78 -5.51 7.93 -8.34
C LEU A 78 -4.79 7.90 -9.69
N TYR A 79 -4.43 6.72 -10.17
CA TYR A 79 -3.79 6.48 -11.46
C TYR A 79 -4.08 5.06 -11.94
N PRO A 80 -4.07 4.77 -13.25
CA PRO A 80 -4.27 3.42 -13.75
C PRO A 80 -3.02 2.57 -13.51
N ILE A 81 -3.17 1.39 -12.89
CA ILE A 81 -2.03 0.55 -12.51
C ILE A 81 -1.32 -0.10 -13.70
N ALA A 82 -2.06 -0.40 -14.77
CA ALA A 82 -1.54 -1.14 -15.91
C ALA A 82 -0.33 -0.46 -16.61
N PRO A 83 -0.38 0.83 -17.00
CA PRO A 83 0.79 1.51 -17.53
C PRO A 83 1.93 1.63 -16.52
N VAL A 84 1.61 1.79 -15.23
CA VAL A 84 2.60 1.92 -14.15
C VAL A 84 3.43 0.66 -13.98
N VAL A 85 2.78 -0.51 -13.93
CA VAL A 85 3.47 -1.81 -13.84
C VAL A 85 4.30 -2.08 -15.08
N ARG A 86 3.78 -1.73 -16.27
CA ARG A 86 4.53 -1.89 -17.53
C ARG A 86 5.82 -1.07 -17.51
N ASP A 87 5.76 0.21 -17.17
CA ASP A 87 6.94 1.08 -17.12
C ASP A 87 7.96 0.58 -16.08
N ALA A 88 7.49 0.12 -14.91
CA ALA A 88 8.35 -0.46 -13.88
C ALA A 88 9.03 -1.76 -14.37
N ASN A 89 8.29 -2.61 -15.08
CA ASN A 89 8.84 -3.83 -15.69
C ASN A 89 9.90 -3.51 -16.76
N ASP A 90 9.71 -2.44 -17.55
CA ASP A 90 10.73 -1.97 -18.49
C ASP A 90 12.00 -1.46 -17.77
N ALA A 91 11.84 -0.80 -16.61
CA ALA A 91 12.98 -0.39 -15.78
C ALA A 91 13.72 -1.60 -15.17
N PHE A 92 13.01 -2.66 -14.81
CA PHE A 92 13.62 -3.93 -14.40
C PHE A 92 14.52 -4.50 -15.50
N VAL A 93 14.05 -4.58 -16.74
CA VAL A 93 14.86 -5.08 -17.87
C VAL A 93 16.12 -4.24 -18.05
N LYS A 94 15.97 -2.92 -18.11
CA LYS A 94 17.11 -2.00 -18.26
C LYS A 94 18.12 -2.12 -17.11
N ALA A 95 17.64 -2.35 -15.89
CA ALA A 95 18.50 -2.54 -14.73
C ALA A 95 19.25 -3.88 -14.81
N MET A 96 18.57 -4.98 -15.19
CA MET A 96 19.18 -6.28 -15.43
C MET A 96 20.28 -6.20 -16.50
N GLU A 97 19.99 -5.60 -17.65
CA GLU A 97 20.96 -5.40 -18.75
C GLU A 97 22.18 -4.58 -18.31
N ARG A 98 21.99 -3.53 -17.49
CA ARG A 98 23.08 -2.71 -16.97
C ARG A 98 24.08 -3.51 -16.13
N TYR A 99 23.61 -4.53 -15.42
CA TYR A 99 24.45 -5.45 -14.65
C TYR A 99 24.91 -6.67 -15.46
N GLY A 100 24.71 -6.63 -16.78
CA GLY A 100 25.10 -7.67 -17.70
C GLY A 100 24.21 -8.90 -17.62
N PHE A 101 22.93 -8.79 -17.26
CA PHE A 101 21.96 -9.88 -17.35
C PHE A 101 21.06 -9.68 -18.58
N ASP A 102 21.58 -10.03 -19.75
CA ASP A 102 20.89 -9.85 -21.03
C ASP A 102 19.82 -10.93 -21.29
N GLY A 103 18.89 -10.63 -22.20
CA GLY A 103 17.88 -11.59 -22.66
C GLY A 103 16.69 -11.78 -21.72
N VAL A 104 16.50 -10.85 -20.76
CA VAL A 104 15.33 -10.78 -19.89
C VAL A 104 14.24 -9.95 -20.56
N ASN A 105 12.99 -10.37 -20.44
CA ASN A 105 11.81 -9.65 -20.92
C ASN A 105 11.07 -8.96 -19.76
N ALA A 106 10.32 -7.91 -20.08
CA ALA A 106 9.57 -7.13 -19.10
C ALA A 106 8.62 -7.98 -18.24
N PHE A 107 8.02 -9.02 -18.81
CA PHE A 107 7.09 -9.90 -18.09
C PHE A 107 7.76 -11.06 -17.36
N ASP A 108 9.08 -11.26 -17.48
CA ASP A 108 9.76 -12.37 -16.81
C ASP A 108 9.68 -12.23 -15.28
N ILE A 109 9.78 -11.01 -14.75
CA ILE A 109 9.59 -10.75 -13.30
C ILE A 109 8.20 -11.17 -12.79
N VAL A 110 7.16 -10.97 -13.61
CA VAL A 110 5.78 -11.34 -13.26
C VAL A 110 5.61 -12.86 -13.37
N ASN A 111 5.96 -13.43 -14.52
CA ASN A 111 5.80 -14.86 -14.79
C ASN A 111 6.59 -15.71 -13.80
N THR A 112 7.82 -15.31 -13.50
CA THR A 112 8.65 -16.01 -12.52
C THR A 112 8.14 -15.79 -11.10
N GLY A 113 7.59 -14.61 -10.78
CA GLY A 113 6.89 -14.38 -9.51
C GLY A 113 5.67 -15.29 -9.30
N MET A 114 4.86 -15.50 -10.36
CA MET A 114 3.74 -16.44 -10.32
C MET A 114 4.23 -17.87 -10.06
N LYS A 115 5.26 -18.33 -10.79
CA LYS A 115 5.87 -19.65 -10.59
C LYS A 115 6.43 -19.83 -9.17
N VAL A 116 7.09 -18.80 -8.62
CA VAL A 116 7.59 -18.81 -7.23
C VAL A 116 6.44 -19.09 -6.27
N ARG A 117 5.32 -18.39 -6.43
CA ARG A 117 4.15 -18.54 -5.55
C ARG A 117 3.50 -19.91 -5.73
N GLU A 118 3.33 -20.38 -6.96
CA GLU A 118 2.77 -21.70 -7.27
C GLU A 118 3.61 -22.83 -6.67
N GLU A 119 4.93 -22.81 -6.88
CA GLU A 119 5.84 -23.81 -6.32
C GLU A 119 5.86 -23.79 -4.80
N LEU A 120 5.86 -22.60 -4.19
CA LEU A 120 5.81 -22.49 -2.73
C LEU A 120 4.48 -23.02 -2.20
N ALA A 121 3.36 -22.72 -2.87
CA ALA A 121 2.04 -23.19 -2.46
C ALA A 121 1.90 -24.71 -2.49
N LEU A 122 2.67 -25.44 -3.30
CA LEU A 122 2.70 -26.90 -3.27
C LEU A 122 3.24 -27.47 -1.95
N THR A 123 4.09 -26.70 -1.25
CA THR A 123 4.77 -27.14 -0.03
C THR A 123 4.27 -26.44 1.22
N ASP A 124 3.91 -25.17 1.10
CA ASP A 124 3.49 -24.27 2.18
C ASP A 124 2.50 -23.23 1.63
N PRO A 125 1.20 -23.60 1.49
CA PRO A 125 0.15 -22.72 0.99
C PRO A 125 0.00 -21.44 1.81
N GLU A 126 0.11 -21.53 3.14
CA GLU A 126 -0.04 -20.37 4.03
C GLU A 126 1.07 -19.36 3.81
N LYS A 127 2.33 -19.82 3.70
CA LYS A 127 3.44 -18.94 3.39
C LYS A 127 3.35 -18.34 2.00
N ALA A 128 2.95 -19.12 1.00
CA ALA A 128 2.76 -18.63 -0.37
C ALA A 128 1.71 -17.51 -0.46
N ALA A 129 0.60 -17.67 0.28
CA ALA A 129 -0.41 -16.62 0.42
C ALA A 129 0.16 -15.40 1.17
N GLY A 130 0.92 -15.63 2.23
CA GLY A 130 1.52 -14.58 3.06
C GLY A 130 2.57 -13.70 2.38
N LEU A 131 3.16 -14.14 1.25
CA LEU A 131 4.21 -13.39 0.57
C LEU A 131 3.73 -12.00 0.12
N THR A 132 4.56 -10.99 0.43
CA THR A 132 4.42 -9.63 -0.09
C THR A 132 4.75 -9.57 -1.58
N HIS A 133 4.30 -8.51 -2.25
CA HIS A 133 4.67 -8.30 -3.65
C HIS A 133 6.17 -8.01 -3.79
N THR A 134 6.75 -7.34 -2.80
CA THR A 134 8.19 -7.07 -2.67
C THR A 134 8.98 -8.37 -2.63
N GLU A 135 8.64 -9.29 -1.72
CA GLU A 135 9.32 -10.58 -1.59
C GLU A 135 9.21 -11.41 -2.87
N ILE A 136 8.03 -11.44 -3.51
CA ILE A 136 7.84 -12.17 -4.76
C ILE A 136 8.71 -11.58 -5.88
N ARG A 137 8.77 -10.26 -5.99
CA ARG A 137 9.61 -9.58 -6.98
C ARG A 137 11.10 -9.83 -6.72
N GLU A 138 11.54 -9.73 -5.47
CA GLU A 138 12.91 -10.07 -5.07
C GLU A 138 13.26 -11.52 -5.44
N MET A 139 12.40 -12.47 -5.11
CA MET A 139 12.60 -13.88 -5.45
C MET A 139 12.59 -14.10 -6.98
N ALA A 140 11.74 -13.39 -7.72
CA ALA A 140 11.68 -13.47 -9.18
C ALA A 140 12.95 -12.92 -9.84
N ILE A 141 13.39 -11.74 -9.42
CA ILE A 141 14.65 -11.13 -9.90
C ILE A 141 15.82 -12.07 -9.63
N ARG A 142 15.91 -12.62 -8.41
CA ARG A 142 16.95 -13.62 -8.08
C ARG A 142 16.94 -14.79 -9.05
N ARG A 143 15.77 -15.40 -9.27
CA ARG A 143 15.65 -16.58 -10.13
C ARG A 143 16.05 -16.30 -11.57
N GLU A 144 15.73 -15.12 -12.10
CA GLU A 144 16.20 -14.73 -13.44
C GLU A 144 17.72 -14.53 -13.48
N MET A 145 18.31 -13.93 -12.45
CA MET A 145 19.77 -13.84 -12.33
C MET A 145 20.43 -15.23 -12.26
N GLU A 146 19.91 -16.12 -11.39
CA GLU A 146 20.40 -17.49 -11.26
C GLU A 146 20.31 -18.26 -12.58
N ARG A 147 19.20 -18.13 -13.31
CA ARG A 147 18.99 -18.77 -14.61
C ARG A 147 20.07 -18.35 -15.61
N ILE A 148 20.31 -17.04 -15.74
CA ILE A 148 21.29 -16.51 -16.70
C ILE A 148 22.72 -16.91 -16.30
N ILE A 149 23.07 -16.84 -15.01
CA ILE A 149 24.39 -17.25 -14.51
C ILE A 149 24.59 -18.75 -14.76
N PHE A 150 23.57 -19.57 -14.53
CA PHE A 150 23.60 -21.00 -14.79
C PHE A 150 23.83 -21.32 -16.27
N GLU A 151 23.05 -20.71 -17.17
CA GLU A 151 23.18 -20.89 -18.62
C GLU A 151 24.57 -20.50 -19.11
N ARG A 152 25.11 -19.37 -18.63
CA ARG A 152 26.49 -18.94 -18.93
C ARG A 152 27.50 -19.95 -18.43
N LYS A 153 27.35 -20.42 -17.19
CA LYS A 153 28.31 -21.38 -16.62
C LYS A 153 28.32 -22.70 -17.36
N LEU A 154 27.16 -23.19 -17.78
CA LEU A 154 27.05 -24.38 -18.62
C LEU A 154 27.75 -24.17 -19.95
N LYS A 155 27.52 -23.03 -20.62
CA LYS A 155 28.15 -22.71 -21.89
C LYS A 155 29.67 -22.61 -21.77
N GLU A 156 30.18 -21.89 -20.77
CA GLU A 156 31.63 -21.81 -20.49
C GLU A 156 32.24 -23.20 -20.28
N THR A 157 31.59 -24.05 -19.48
CA THR A 157 32.10 -25.40 -19.19
C THR A 157 32.07 -26.28 -20.45
N ALA A 158 31.01 -26.17 -21.26
CA ALA A 158 30.89 -26.85 -22.54
C ALA A 158 31.98 -26.43 -23.53
N ASP A 159 32.21 -25.13 -23.65
CA ASP A 159 33.24 -24.55 -24.52
C ASP A 159 34.65 -24.99 -24.07
N ASP A 160 34.94 -24.94 -22.77
CA ASP A 160 36.23 -25.38 -22.18
C ASP A 160 36.50 -26.87 -22.44
N TRP A 161 35.46 -27.70 -22.46
CA TRP A 161 35.57 -29.15 -22.66
C TRP A 161 35.32 -29.58 -24.12
N ALA A 162 35.12 -28.62 -25.02
CA ALA A 162 34.73 -28.86 -26.41
C ALA A 162 33.58 -29.88 -26.57
N THR A 163 32.58 -29.79 -25.68
CA THR A 163 31.44 -30.71 -25.58
C THR A 163 30.13 -29.90 -25.64
N PRO A 164 29.08 -30.33 -26.37
CA PRO A 164 27.80 -29.64 -26.35
C PRO A 164 27.17 -29.52 -24.94
N VAL A 165 26.42 -28.45 -24.67
CA VAL A 165 25.80 -28.20 -23.34
C VAL A 165 24.84 -29.32 -22.95
N GLU A 166 24.10 -29.85 -23.92
CA GLU A 166 23.19 -30.98 -23.78
C GLU A 166 23.89 -32.24 -23.26
N ASP A 167 25.14 -32.46 -23.68
CA ASP A 167 25.95 -33.64 -23.35
C ASP A 167 26.67 -33.52 -21.99
N LEU A 168 26.64 -32.35 -21.34
CA LEU A 168 27.19 -32.19 -20.00
C LEU A 168 26.46 -33.11 -19.01
N SER A 169 27.25 -33.82 -18.20
CA SER A 169 26.71 -34.77 -17.22
C SER A 169 25.80 -34.11 -16.17
N PRO A 170 24.86 -34.85 -15.57
CA PRO A 170 24.00 -34.32 -14.51
C PRO A 170 24.77 -33.76 -13.30
N ILE A 171 25.94 -34.33 -12.99
CA ILE A 171 26.80 -33.87 -11.88
C ILE A 171 27.32 -32.46 -12.18
N VAL A 172 27.81 -32.23 -13.41
CA VAL A 172 28.28 -30.90 -13.84
C VAL A 172 27.16 -29.88 -13.81
N LYS A 173 25.98 -30.24 -14.36
CA LYS A 173 24.79 -29.39 -14.34
C LYS A 173 24.38 -29.02 -12.90
N LYS A 174 24.39 -29.97 -11.97
CA LYS A 174 24.11 -29.71 -10.55
C LYS A 174 25.12 -28.77 -9.90
N HIS A 175 26.42 -28.94 -10.17
CA HIS A 175 27.46 -28.04 -9.64
C HIS A 175 27.33 -26.62 -10.21
N ALA A 176 27.08 -26.48 -11.51
CA ALA A 176 26.84 -25.18 -12.13
C ALA A 176 25.60 -24.48 -11.54
N GLN A 177 24.53 -25.22 -11.25
CA GLN A 177 23.34 -24.67 -10.59
C GLN A 177 23.64 -24.19 -9.17
N ASN A 178 24.39 -24.97 -8.38
CA ASN A 178 24.81 -24.56 -7.03
C ASN A 178 25.72 -23.32 -7.07
N TRP A 179 26.62 -23.25 -8.05
CA TRP A 179 27.48 -22.09 -8.26
C TRP A 179 26.65 -20.85 -8.61
N ALA A 180 25.70 -20.98 -9.53
CA ALA A 180 24.84 -19.86 -9.92
C ALA A 180 24.05 -19.26 -8.75
N ARG A 181 23.53 -20.10 -7.84
CA ARG A 181 22.86 -19.65 -6.61
C ARG A 181 23.78 -18.86 -5.68
N ALA A 182 25.04 -19.27 -5.56
CA ALA A 182 26.01 -18.62 -4.69
C ALA A 182 26.58 -17.33 -5.28
N GLU A 183 26.55 -17.19 -6.62
CA GLU A 183 27.15 -16.07 -7.33
C GLU A 183 26.23 -14.84 -7.41
N VAL A 184 24.92 -14.98 -7.21
CA VAL A 184 24.00 -13.83 -7.23
C VAL A 184 24.38 -12.83 -6.13
N SER A 185 24.76 -11.63 -6.54
CA SER A 185 25.08 -10.54 -5.61
C SER A 185 23.81 -9.90 -5.05
N GLU A 186 23.64 -9.98 -3.73
CA GLU A 186 22.53 -9.32 -3.00
C GLU A 186 22.43 -7.83 -3.31
N SER A 187 23.58 -7.15 -3.38
CA SER A 187 23.60 -5.71 -3.66
C SER A 187 23.13 -5.36 -5.07
N VAL A 188 23.34 -6.25 -6.04
CA VAL A 188 22.89 -6.05 -7.43
C VAL A 188 21.39 -6.35 -7.52
N LEU A 189 20.93 -7.43 -6.90
CA LEU A 189 19.50 -7.73 -6.77
C LEU A 189 18.73 -6.54 -6.19
N GLN A 190 19.20 -6.00 -5.08
CA GLN A 190 18.52 -4.88 -4.40
C GLN A 190 18.51 -3.62 -5.25
N GLN A 191 19.57 -3.36 -6.02
CA GLN A 191 19.60 -2.23 -6.96
C GLN A 191 18.62 -2.41 -8.14
N VAL A 192 18.44 -3.64 -8.64
CA VAL A 192 17.43 -3.95 -9.66
C VAL A 192 16.02 -3.76 -9.10
N LEU A 193 15.74 -4.27 -7.89
CA LEU A 193 14.45 -4.09 -7.22
C LEU A 193 14.15 -2.60 -6.97
N THR A 194 15.12 -1.85 -6.43
CA THR A 194 14.99 -0.40 -6.20
C THR A 194 14.71 0.34 -7.51
N SER A 195 15.35 -0.07 -8.62
CA SER A 195 15.09 0.56 -9.93
C SER A 195 13.64 0.35 -10.38
N TRP A 196 13.09 -0.86 -10.18
CA TRP A 196 11.68 -1.16 -10.45
C TRP A 196 10.74 -0.33 -9.55
N GLU A 197 11.01 -0.29 -8.23
CA GLU A 197 10.18 0.42 -7.27
C GLU A 197 10.17 1.93 -7.52
N MET A 198 11.33 2.53 -7.78
CA MET A 198 11.42 3.96 -8.09
C MET A 198 10.68 4.31 -9.37
N GLU A 199 10.81 3.47 -10.42
CA GLU A 199 10.08 3.72 -11.65
C GLU A 199 8.56 3.59 -11.47
N ARG A 200 8.09 2.67 -10.62
CA ARG A 200 6.66 2.59 -10.27
C ARG A 200 6.15 3.92 -9.70
N HIS A 201 6.89 4.55 -8.79
CA HIS A 201 6.52 5.85 -8.23
C HIS A 201 6.52 6.97 -9.29
N HIS A 202 7.57 7.02 -10.11
CA HIS A 202 7.67 8.02 -11.18
C HIS A 202 6.59 7.83 -12.25
N SER A 203 6.25 6.58 -12.59
CA SER A 203 5.20 6.30 -13.58
C SER A 203 3.82 6.64 -13.04
N ALA A 204 3.51 6.29 -11.78
CA ALA A 204 2.27 6.71 -11.14
C ALA A 204 2.05 8.23 -11.21
N GLU A 205 3.10 9.00 -10.96
CA GLU A 205 3.10 10.46 -11.08
C GLU A 205 2.84 10.96 -12.52
N ARG A 206 3.38 10.29 -13.54
CA ARG A 206 3.11 10.62 -14.95
C ARG A 206 1.69 10.23 -15.39
N HIS A 207 1.09 9.26 -14.73
CA HIS A 207 -0.15 8.62 -15.14
C HIS A 207 -1.36 8.97 -14.27
N LEU A 208 -1.26 9.98 -13.38
CA LEU A 208 -2.40 10.45 -12.59
C LEU A 208 -3.66 10.66 -13.43
N PHE A 209 -4.80 10.22 -12.90
CA PHE A 209 -6.08 10.51 -13.54
C PHE A 209 -6.31 12.03 -13.61
N PRO A 210 -7.02 12.52 -14.64
CA PRO A 210 -7.39 13.92 -14.73
C PRO A 210 -8.14 14.40 -13.47
N GLY A 211 -7.80 15.59 -13.00
CA GLY A 211 -8.47 16.23 -11.86
C GLY A 211 -7.97 15.83 -10.47
N VAL A 212 -7.11 14.81 -10.32
CA VAL A 212 -6.57 14.38 -8.99
C VAL A 212 -5.98 15.55 -8.21
N VAL A 213 -5.00 16.23 -8.81
CA VAL A 213 -4.26 17.30 -8.12
C VAL A 213 -5.16 18.49 -7.81
N ASP A 214 -6.07 18.85 -8.71
CA ASP A 214 -6.97 19.98 -8.50
C ASP A 214 -8.05 19.68 -7.46
N ALA A 215 -8.54 18.44 -7.40
CA ALA A 215 -9.41 17.97 -6.33
C ALA A 215 -8.71 18.04 -4.97
N LEU A 216 -7.46 17.54 -4.85
CA LEU A 216 -6.69 17.59 -3.61
C LEU A 216 -6.41 19.03 -3.14
N LYS A 217 -6.06 19.93 -4.07
CA LYS A 217 -5.93 21.37 -3.76
C LYS A 217 -7.22 21.94 -3.21
N LYS A 218 -8.34 21.68 -3.87
CA LYS A 218 -9.65 22.18 -3.45
C LYS A 218 -10.05 21.63 -2.09
N ILE A 219 -9.80 20.35 -1.83
CA ILE A 219 -10.05 19.71 -0.52
C ILE A 219 -9.23 20.39 0.59
N LYS A 220 -7.92 20.61 0.39
CA LYS A 220 -7.08 21.31 1.39
C LYS A 220 -7.48 22.78 1.56
N GLN A 221 -8.09 23.42 0.54
CA GLN A 221 -8.62 24.79 0.67
C GLN A 221 -9.93 24.82 1.47
N GLU A 222 -10.86 23.90 1.21
CA GLU A 222 -12.16 23.82 1.87
C GLU A 222 -12.06 23.23 3.29
N HIS A 223 -11.08 22.35 3.52
CA HIS A 223 -10.85 21.65 4.78
C HIS A 223 -9.37 21.74 5.19
N PRO A 224 -8.87 22.92 5.62
CA PRO A 224 -7.45 23.13 5.89
C PRO A 224 -6.88 22.26 7.01
N ASN A 225 -7.74 21.75 7.91
CA ASN A 225 -7.35 20.89 9.02
C ASN A 225 -7.43 19.39 8.71
N VAL A 226 -7.85 19.01 7.50
CA VAL A 226 -7.96 17.59 7.14
C VAL A 226 -6.57 16.95 7.05
N ILE A 227 -6.42 15.79 7.68
CA ILE A 227 -5.25 14.94 7.51
C ILE A 227 -5.54 13.99 6.34
N ILE A 228 -4.64 13.97 5.36
CA ILE A 228 -4.77 13.12 4.18
C ILE A 228 -3.73 11.99 4.25
N GLY A 229 -4.20 10.74 4.19
CA GLY A 229 -3.36 9.55 4.18
C GLY A 229 -3.56 8.69 2.95
N ALA A 230 -2.61 7.80 2.69
CA ALA A 230 -2.79 6.68 1.77
C ALA A 230 -2.81 5.36 2.54
N VAL A 231 -3.62 4.41 2.08
CA VAL A 231 -3.71 3.04 2.58
C VAL A 231 -3.66 2.15 1.34
N THR A 232 -2.60 1.34 1.18
CA THR A 232 -2.37 0.56 -0.05
C THR A 232 -1.88 -0.85 0.27
N ASP A 233 -2.25 -1.82 -0.55
CA ASP A 233 -1.81 -3.21 -0.44
C ASP A 233 -0.40 -3.49 -1.02
N GLY A 234 0.19 -2.49 -1.69
CA GLY A 234 1.53 -2.52 -2.27
C GLY A 234 2.48 -1.43 -1.74
N ARG A 235 3.69 -1.36 -2.27
CA ARG A 235 4.76 -0.40 -1.91
C ARG A 235 4.55 1.04 -2.41
N ALA A 236 3.39 1.37 -2.99
CA ALA A 236 3.22 2.70 -3.57
C ALA A 236 3.18 3.73 -2.46
N ASN A 237 3.88 4.84 -2.61
CA ASN A 237 3.93 5.89 -1.61
C ASN A 237 3.78 7.25 -2.28
N PRO A 238 2.64 7.96 -2.10
CA PRO A 238 2.42 9.26 -2.72
C PRO A 238 3.42 10.30 -2.21
N LYS A 239 4.05 10.08 -1.05
CA LYS A 239 5.08 10.97 -0.50
C LYS A 239 6.41 10.91 -1.28
N LEU A 240 6.59 9.91 -2.14
CA LEU A 240 7.71 9.82 -3.07
C LEU A 240 7.38 10.41 -4.45
N MET A 241 6.11 10.75 -4.72
CA MET A 241 5.67 11.43 -5.95
C MET A 241 5.81 12.95 -5.79
N THR A 242 7.07 13.41 -5.75
CA THR A 242 7.45 14.73 -5.23
C THR A 242 6.97 15.92 -6.06
N PHE A 243 6.63 15.73 -7.34
CA PHE A 243 6.16 16.81 -8.22
C PHE A 243 4.64 16.95 -8.24
N THR A 244 3.90 16.01 -7.65
CA THR A 244 2.44 15.93 -7.73
C THR A 244 1.80 15.64 -6.38
N LEU A 245 1.75 14.39 -5.91
CA LEU A 245 0.94 13.99 -4.76
C LEU A 245 1.59 14.32 -3.41
N ALA A 246 2.93 14.27 -3.31
CA ALA A 246 3.62 14.37 -2.02
C ALA A 246 3.22 15.59 -1.16
N PRO A 247 2.98 16.80 -1.72
CA PRO A 247 2.57 17.97 -0.93
C PRO A 247 1.20 17.84 -0.25
N TYR A 248 0.35 16.91 -0.70
CA TYR A 248 -1.02 16.76 -0.20
C TYR A 248 -1.18 15.65 0.82
N PHE A 249 -0.25 14.70 0.89
CA PHE A 249 -0.33 13.52 1.75
C PHE A 249 0.54 13.65 3.01
N ASP A 250 -0.10 13.47 4.17
CA ASP A 250 0.53 13.54 5.49
C ASP A 250 1.20 12.20 5.85
N PHE A 251 0.59 11.07 5.48
CA PHE A 251 1.13 9.73 5.72
C PHE A 251 0.77 8.72 4.62
N CYS A 252 1.42 7.56 4.66
CA CYS A 252 1.12 6.39 3.85
C CYS A 252 1.24 5.16 4.74
N MET A 253 0.26 4.25 4.65
CA MET A 253 0.26 2.94 5.28
C MET A 253 0.29 1.90 4.15
N SER A 254 1.31 1.04 4.15
CA SER A 254 1.41 -0.07 3.19
C SER A 254 1.23 -1.41 3.89
N TRP A 255 0.53 -2.35 3.24
CA TRP A 255 0.45 -3.74 3.70
C TRP A 255 1.82 -4.42 3.69
N GLU A 256 2.77 -3.87 2.95
CA GLU A 256 4.12 -4.41 2.82
C GLU A 256 5.06 -3.94 3.94
N ASP A 257 4.62 -3.00 4.80
CA ASP A 257 5.45 -2.47 5.89
C ASP A 257 5.39 -3.32 7.18
N GLU A 258 4.36 -4.17 7.36
CA GLU A 258 4.18 -5.01 8.55
C GLU A 258 3.84 -6.46 8.21
N GLN A 259 4.85 -7.34 8.15
CA GLN A 259 4.65 -8.76 7.83
C GLN A 259 3.74 -9.49 8.84
N GLY A 260 3.78 -9.09 10.12
CA GLY A 260 2.94 -9.69 11.17
C GLY A 260 1.44 -9.49 10.92
N GLY A 261 1.05 -8.26 10.55
CA GLY A 261 -0.31 -7.92 10.15
C GLY A 261 -0.77 -8.68 8.90
N ARG A 262 0.12 -8.82 7.91
CA ARG A 262 -0.17 -9.54 6.66
C ARG A 262 -0.40 -11.05 6.86
N GLN A 263 0.40 -11.71 7.68
CA GLN A 263 0.17 -13.14 7.99
C GLN A 263 -1.12 -13.37 8.79
N LYS A 264 -1.53 -12.39 9.60
CA LYS A 264 -2.82 -12.41 10.29
C LYS A 264 -3.96 -12.24 9.27
N PHE A 265 -3.83 -11.28 8.36
CA PHE A 265 -4.76 -11.03 7.26
C PHE A 265 -5.07 -12.28 6.42
N PHE A 266 -4.06 -12.99 5.90
CA PHE A 266 -4.34 -14.18 5.06
C PHE A 266 -4.98 -15.33 5.86
N ARG A 267 -4.66 -15.44 7.15
CA ARG A 267 -5.33 -16.39 8.05
C ARG A 267 -6.78 -16.02 8.31
N GLU A 268 -7.12 -14.74 8.30
CA GLU A 268 -8.49 -14.24 8.45
C GLU A 268 -9.26 -14.36 7.14
N LEU A 269 -8.67 -14.00 6.00
CA LEU A 269 -9.29 -14.07 4.68
C LEU A 269 -9.74 -15.49 4.30
N ASN A 270 -8.98 -16.51 4.71
CA ASN A 270 -9.36 -17.92 4.55
C ASN A 270 -10.50 -18.39 5.48
N LYS A 271 -10.85 -17.59 6.50
CA LYS A 271 -11.91 -17.89 7.49
C LYS A 271 -13.16 -17.01 7.32
N VAL A 272 -13.07 -15.97 6.49
CA VAL A 272 -14.18 -15.08 6.21
C VAL A 272 -15.19 -15.81 5.32
N GLU A 273 -16.25 -16.32 5.94
CA GLU A 273 -17.40 -16.86 5.21
C GLU A 273 -18.34 -15.72 4.73
N SER A 274 -18.28 -14.52 5.33
CA SER A 274 -19.29 -13.47 5.04
C SER A 274 -18.99 -12.01 5.43
N THR A 275 -17.96 -11.68 6.22
CA THR A 275 -17.69 -10.28 6.64
C THR A 275 -16.36 -9.73 6.10
N PRO A 276 -16.34 -8.57 5.44
CA PRO A 276 -15.09 -7.91 5.01
C PRO A 276 -14.37 -7.28 6.22
N GLU A 277 -13.95 -8.10 7.19
CA GLU A 277 -13.21 -7.68 8.39
C GLU A 277 -11.72 -7.48 8.08
N LEU A 278 -11.42 -6.71 7.03
CA LEU A 278 -10.06 -6.32 6.68
C LEU A 278 -9.64 -5.06 7.42
N THR A 279 -9.82 -5.07 8.74
CA THR A 279 -9.77 -3.83 9.54
C THR A 279 -8.36 -3.42 9.91
N TRP A 280 -7.40 -4.35 9.95
CA TRP A 280 -6.10 -4.12 10.62
C TRP A 280 -5.35 -2.88 10.11
N ILE A 281 -5.29 -2.69 8.78
CA ILE A 281 -4.55 -1.55 8.22
C ILE A 281 -5.32 -0.24 8.39
N TYR A 282 -6.64 -0.32 8.36
CA TYR A 282 -7.53 0.81 8.55
C TYR A 282 -7.51 1.26 10.01
N ASP A 283 -7.42 0.33 10.96
CA ASP A 283 -7.13 0.60 12.36
C ASP A 283 -5.76 1.26 12.53
N ALA A 284 -4.73 0.78 11.80
CA ALA A 284 -3.42 1.40 11.79
C ALA A 284 -3.43 2.82 11.19
N ALA A 285 -4.22 3.07 10.15
CA ALA A 285 -4.42 4.40 9.56
C ALA A 285 -5.12 5.35 10.55
N ARG A 286 -6.15 4.87 11.27
CA ARG A 286 -6.80 5.62 12.36
C ARG A 286 -5.83 5.93 13.48
N HIS A 287 -4.99 4.97 13.85
CA HIS A 287 -3.96 5.18 14.86
C HIS A 287 -2.95 6.24 14.41
N LYS A 288 -2.52 6.20 13.14
CA LYS A 288 -1.62 7.19 12.56
C LYS A 288 -2.24 8.59 12.53
N TYR A 289 -3.51 8.68 12.17
CA TYR A 289 -4.29 9.92 12.24
C TYR A 289 -4.30 10.51 13.64
N ALA A 290 -4.57 9.70 14.67
CA ALA A 290 -4.56 10.15 16.07
C ALA A 290 -3.25 10.83 16.47
N LEU A 291 -2.11 10.19 16.13
CA LEU A 291 -0.78 10.70 16.44
C LEU A 291 -0.52 12.05 15.75
N LEU A 292 -0.92 12.15 14.48
CA LEU A 292 -0.76 13.38 13.71
C LEU A 292 -1.66 14.50 14.20
N LYS A 293 -2.93 14.18 14.51
CA LYS A 293 -3.89 15.13 15.05
C LYS A 293 -3.42 15.68 16.38
N GLN A 294 -2.96 14.81 17.27
CA GLN A 294 -2.42 15.22 18.56
C GLN A 294 -1.17 16.11 18.40
N ALA A 295 -0.29 15.82 17.44
CA ALA A 295 0.85 16.68 17.14
C ALA A 295 0.43 18.05 16.59
N GLN A 296 -0.58 18.12 15.70
CA GLN A 296 -1.13 19.37 15.19
C GLN A 296 -1.77 20.21 16.30
N ASP A 297 -2.52 19.58 17.20
CA ASP A 297 -3.16 20.25 18.33
C ASP A 297 -2.09 20.78 19.30
N ALA A 298 -1.05 20.01 19.61
CA ALA A 298 0.07 20.47 20.43
C ALA A 298 0.80 21.70 19.83
N ILE A 299 1.04 21.71 18.51
CA ILE A 299 1.62 22.86 17.81
C ILE A 299 0.70 24.08 17.89
N SER A 300 -0.62 23.87 17.79
CA SER A 300 -1.61 24.94 17.85
C SER A 300 -1.72 25.52 19.27
N SER A 301 -1.73 24.68 20.30
CA SER A 301 -1.71 25.12 21.70
C SER A 301 -0.46 25.92 22.04
N VAL A 302 0.72 25.52 21.55
CA VAL A 302 1.96 26.29 21.72
C VAL A 302 1.85 27.68 21.09
N LYS A 303 1.26 27.79 19.89
CA LYS A 303 1.02 29.09 19.23
C LYS A 303 0.05 29.98 20.01
N ASN A 304 -0.93 29.38 20.68
CA ASN A 304 -1.95 30.08 21.46
C ASN A 304 -1.59 30.29 22.93
N ASN A 305 -0.39 29.86 23.36
CA ASN A 305 0.08 29.93 24.74
C ASN A 305 -0.80 29.12 25.74
N GLU A 306 -1.36 28.01 25.26
CA GLU A 306 -2.15 27.05 26.04
C GLU A 306 -1.26 25.92 26.59
N GLU A 307 -1.66 25.33 27.73
CA GLU A 307 -0.95 24.20 28.33
C GLU A 307 -1.01 22.96 27.44
N ILE A 308 0.16 22.38 27.12
CA ILE A 308 0.27 21.16 26.32
C ILE A 308 -0.24 19.98 27.16
N LYS A 309 -1.43 19.48 26.84
CA LYS A 309 -1.95 18.26 27.47
C LYS A 309 -1.21 17.02 26.96
N PRO A 310 -0.92 16.02 27.82
CA PRO A 310 -0.33 14.75 27.38
C PRO A 310 -1.19 14.05 26.33
N LEU A 311 -0.57 13.16 25.55
CA LEU A 311 -1.25 12.33 24.54
C LEU A 311 -2.33 11.49 25.22
N VAL A 312 -3.57 11.92 25.06
CA VAL A 312 -4.76 11.12 25.37
C VAL A 312 -5.38 10.72 24.04
N TRP A 313 -5.45 9.43 23.81
CA TRP A 313 -6.19 8.86 22.70
C TRP A 313 -7.66 9.27 22.86
N PRO A 314 -8.29 9.93 21.89
CA PRO A 314 -9.71 10.21 22.01
C PRO A 314 -10.46 8.89 21.99
N ASP A 315 -11.30 8.67 23.02
CA ASP A 315 -12.14 7.47 23.16
C ASP A 315 -13.14 7.36 21.99
N SER A 316 -13.49 8.50 21.37
CA SER A 316 -14.23 8.56 20.11
C SER A 316 -13.88 9.80 19.30
N TYR A 317 -13.99 9.70 17.97
CA TYR A 317 -13.84 10.82 17.03
C TYR A 317 -15.21 11.35 16.58
N ASP A 318 -16.25 11.20 17.41
CA ASP A 318 -17.66 11.30 16.96
C ASP A 318 -18.03 12.62 16.27
N ASP A 319 -17.28 13.69 16.54
CA ASP A 319 -17.47 15.02 15.95
C ASP A 319 -16.82 15.18 14.55
N LEU A 320 -15.89 14.30 14.17
CA LEU A 320 -15.17 14.36 12.89
C LEU A 320 -15.47 13.15 12.02
N VAL A 321 -15.71 13.41 10.74
CA VAL A 321 -15.95 12.36 9.75
C VAL A 321 -14.61 11.85 9.21
N TRP A 322 -14.48 10.53 9.13
CA TRP A 322 -13.44 9.87 8.35
C TRP A 322 -14.02 9.37 7.03
N ILE A 323 -13.38 9.74 5.92
CA ILE A 323 -13.73 9.28 4.58
C ILE A 323 -12.57 8.47 3.99
N HIS A 324 -12.87 7.31 3.42
CA HIS A 324 -11.97 6.54 2.59
C HIS A 324 -12.41 6.56 1.13
N VAL A 325 -11.46 6.69 0.21
CA VAL A 325 -11.69 6.77 -1.23
C VAL A 325 -10.90 5.65 -1.89
N GLY A 326 -11.58 4.79 -2.65
CA GLY A 326 -10.95 3.65 -3.29
C GLY A 326 -11.72 3.14 -4.50
N ASP A 327 -11.14 2.20 -5.23
CA ASP A 327 -11.72 1.58 -6.43
C ASP A 327 -12.18 0.14 -6.21
N ASP A 328 -11.80 -0.48 -5.09
CA ASP A 328 -12.16 -1.84 -4.74
C ASP A 328 -13.32 -1.92 -3.73
N LEU A 329 -14.38 -2.65 -4.08
CA LEU A 329 -15.51 -2.82 -3.17
C LEU A 329 -15.12 -3.59 -1.90
N ALA A 330 -14.45 -4.74 -2.02
CA ALA A 330 -14.16 -5.58 -0.87
C ALA A 330 -13.17 -4.93 0.11
N PHE A 331 -12.07 -4.42 -0.43
CA PHE A 331 -10.91 -3.98 0.37
C PHE A 331 -11.00 -2.51 0.73
N ASP A 332 -11.39 -1.65 -0.20
CA ASP A 332 -11.46 -0.21 0.06
C ASP A 332 -12.76 0.15 0.75
N VAL A 333 -13.90 -0.27 0.18
CA VAL A 333 -15.21 0.05 0.75
C VAL A 333 -15.49 -0.81 1.98
N GLY A 334 -15.49 -2.15 1.83
CA GLY A 334 -15.83 -3.07 2.91
C GLY A 334 -14.88 -2.96 4.11
N GLY A 335 -13.57 -3.02 3.85
CA GLY A 335 -12.55 -2.94 4.89
C GLY A 335 -12.56 -1.63 5.67
N SER A 336 -12.68 -0.49 4.99
CA SER A 336 -12.68 0.82 5.69
C SER A 336 -14.01 1.11 6.38
N ALA A 337 -15.15 0.73 5.80
CA ALA A 337 -16.47 0.91 6.41
C ALA A 337 -16.60 0.10 7.71
N ALA A 338 -16.03 -1.10 7.76
CA ALA A 338 -15.97 -1.91 8.98
C ALA A 338 -15.22 -1.21 10.14
N CYS A 339 -14.30 -0.29 9.82
CA CYS A 339 -13.59 0.54 10.80
C CYS A 339 -14.31 1.88 11.12
N GLY A 340 -15.47 2.14 10.52
CA GLY A 340 -16.25 3.35 10.71
C GLY A 340 -15.97 4.48 9.70
N ALA A 341 -15.25 4.21 8.61
CA ALA A 341 -15.12 5.19 7.53
C ALA A 341 -16.44 5.34 6.76
N LYS A 342 -16.71 6.54 6.27
CA LYS A 342 -17.58 6.76 5.12
C LYS A 342 -16.79 6.48 3.85
N THR A 343 -17.43 6.02 2.81
CA THR A 343 -16.73 5.45 1.65
C THR A 343 -17.13 6.16 0.37
N ILE A 344 -16.13 6.46 -0.46
CA ILE A 344 -16.32 6.95 -1.81
C ILE A 344 -15.74 5.90 -2.75
N LEU A 345 -16.62 5.25 -3.51
CA LEU A 345 -16.21 4.32 -4.57
C LEU A 345 -15.90 5.11 -5.85
N VAL A 346 -14.72 4.86 -6.41
CA VAL A 346 -14.26 5.47 -7.66
C VAL A 346 -14.46 4.48 -8.81
N GLU A 347 -15.48 4.71 -9.64
CA GLU A 347 -15.75 3.92 -10.85
C GLU A 347 -15.60 4.81 -12.10
N LEU A 348 -14.39 4.86 -12.65
CA LEU A 348 -14.09 5.67 -13.82
C LEU A 348 -14.55 4.98 -15.13
N PRO A 349 -14.82 5.75 -16.19
CA PRO A 349 -15.13 5.18 -17.50
C PRO A 349 -13.99 4.28 -18.00
N LYS A 350 -14.31 3.21 -18.74
CA LYS A 350 -13.33 2.29 -19.38
C LYS A 350 -12.20 3.02 -20.12
N SER A 351 -12.49 4.15 -20.75
CA SER A 351 -11.52 4.96 -21.50
C SER A 351 -10.43 5.59 -20.62
N SER A 352 -10.61 5.63 -19.30
CA SER A 352 -9.59 6.10 -18.35
C SER A 352 -8.44 5.10 -18.17
N GLY A 353 -8.67 3.82 -18.47
CA GLY A 353 -7.70 2.76 -18.21
C GLY A 353 -7.74 2.18 -16.80
N GLN A 354 -8.70 2.58 -15.95
CA GLN A 354 -8.97 1.92 -14.67
C GLN A 354 -9.34 0.44 -14.91
N THR A 355 -8.70 -0.48 -14.19
CA THR A 355 -8.91 -1.92 -14.40
C THR A 355 -9.78 -2.58 -13.35
N ALA A 356 -9.85 -2.01 -12.13
CA ALA A 356 -10.52 -2.63 -10.99
C ALA A 356 -11.96 -3.10 -11.21
N PRO A 357 -12.87 -2.34 -11.86
CA PRO A 357 -14.22 -2.82 -12.14
C PRO A 357 -14.25 -4.11 -12.98
N PHE A 358 -13.21 -4.36 -13.79
CA PHE A 358 -13.13 -5.50 -14.69
C PHE A 358 -12.35 -6.68 -14.11
N ARG A 359 -11.58 -6.47 -13.02
CA ARG A 359 -10.84 -7.56 -12.37
C ARG A 359 -11.77 -8.64 -11.84
N PHE A 360 -13.02 -8.30 -11.54
CA PHE A 360 -14.02 -9.25 -11.01
C PHE A 360 -14.92 -9.86 -12.09
N ASP A 361 -14.75 -9.48 -13.35
CA ASP A 361 -15.48 -10.08 -14.46
C ASP A 361 -14.80 -11.40 -14.86
N THR A 362 -15.35 -12.51 -14.36
CA THR A 362 -14.86 -13.86 -14.68
C THR A 362 -15.02 -14.24 -16.15
N THR A 363 -15.75 -13.45 -16.95
CA THR A 363 -15.88 -13.66 -18.39
C THR A 363 -14.74 -13.05 -19.19
N ILE A 364 -13.94 -12.16 -18.57
CA ILE A 364 -12.82 -11.48 -19.19
C ILE A 364 -11.50 -12.13 -18.74
N LYS A 365 -10.56 -12.25 -19.69
CA LYS A 365 -9.19 -12.68 -19.35
C LYS A 365 -8.58 -11.65 -18.39
N GLN A 366 -8.15 -12.10 -17.22
CA GLN A 366 -7.45 -11.26 -16.26
C GLN A 366 -6.19 -10.64 -16.88
N PRO A 367 -5.78 -9.44 -16.46
CA PRO A 367 -4.56 -8.81 -16.94
C PRO A 367 -3.34 -9.72 -16.70
N ASP A 368 -2.38 -9.72 -17.62
CA ASP A 368 -1.20 -10.62 -17.52
C ASP A 368 -0.31 -10.32 -16.30
N TRP A 369 -0.51 -9.18 -15.64
CA TRP A 369 0.16 -8.80 -14.39
C TRP A 369 -0.60 -9.22 -13.12
N ALA A 370 -1.83 -9.72 -13.25
CA ALA A 370 -2.64 -10.12 -12.10
C ALA A 370 -2.15 -11.46 -11.54
N THR A 371 -1.78 -11.46 -10.25
CA THR A 371 -1.29 -12.66 -9.54
C THR A 371 -2.35 -13.31 -8.65
N THR A 372 -3.58 -12.82 -8.71
CA THR A 372 -4.72 -13.29 -7.89
C THR A 372 -5.14 -14.69 -8.35
N THR A 373 -5.29 -15.61 -7.40
CA THR A 373 -5.74 -16.98 -7.70
C THR A 373 -7.24 -17.02 -8.01
N LYS A 374 -7.72 -18.06 -8.69
CA LYS A 374 -9.16 -18.22 -8.97
C LYS A 374 -10.01 -18.27 -7.68
N GLN A 375 -9.52 -18.94 -6.64
CA GLN A 375 -10.21 -19.04 -5.35
C GLN A 375 -10.28 -17.68 -4.62
N GLU A 376 -9.19 -16.92 -4.66
CA GLU A 376 -9.16 -15.55 -4.13
C GLU A 376 -10.13 -14.66 -4.90
N LEU A 377 -10.17 -14.77 -6.23
CA LEU A 377 -11.09 -14.02 -7.09
C LEU A 377 -12.56 -14.33 -6.75
N GLU A 378 -12.93 -15.60 -6.64
CA GLU A 378 -14.29 -16.00 -6.24
C GLU A 378 -14.67 -15.48 -4.85
N SER A 379 -13.71 -15.43 -3.93
CA SER A 379 -13.94 -14.89 -2.58
C SER A 379 -14.13 -13.38 -2.61
N ARG A 380 -13.33 -12.66 -3.39
CA ARG A 380 -13.49 -11.22 -3.58
C ARG A 380 -14.82 -10.86 -4.26
N ILE A 381 -15.29 -11.66 -5.22
CA ILE A 381 -16.61 -11.45 -5.83
C ILE A 381 -17.73 -11.46 -4.78
N ARG A 382 -17.71 -12.45 -3.86
CA ARG A 382 -18.69 -12.50 -2.75
C ARG A 382 -18.58 -11.30 -1.81
N MET A 383 -17.35 -10.88 -1.50
CA MET A 383 -17.12 -9.70 -0.66
C MET A 383 -17.60 -8.40 -1.32
N ASN A 384 -17.45 -8.28 -2.64
CA ASN A 384 -17.90 -7.11 -3.40
C ASN A 384 -19.43 -6.96 -3.34
N GLU A 385 -20.17 -8.06 -3.42
CA GLU A 385 -21.64 -8.06 -3.30
C GLU A 385 -22.09 -7.48 -1.94
N VAL A 386 -21.44 -7.90 -0.85
CA VAL A 386 -21.73 -7.41 0.51
C VAL A 386 -21.29 -5.96 0.69
N ALA A 387 -20.10 -5.59 0.22
CA ALA A 387 -19.54 -4.26 0.41
C ALA A 387 -20.26 -3.18 -0.41
N ARG A 388 -21.02 -3.54 -1.44
CA ARG A 388 -21.78 -2.58 -2.26
C ARG A 388 -22.78 -1.77 -1.45
N GLU A 389 -23.41 -2.38 -0.44
CA GLU A 389 -24.34 -1.69 0.46
C GLU A 389 -23.64 -0.69 1.40
N MET A 390 -22.31 -0.78 1.53
CA MET A 390 -21.50 0.09 2.37
C MET A 390 -20.97 1.33 1.64
N VAL A 391 -21.23 1.47 0.33
CA VAL A 391 -20.83 2.64 -0.47
C VAL A 391 -21.64 3.86 -0.02
N SER A 392 -20.97 4.91 0.47
CA SER A 392 -21.67 6.16 0.83
C SER A 392 -21.94 7.04 -0.39
N VAL A 393 -20.94 7.21 -1.27
CA VAL A 393 -21.08 7.94 -2.54
C VAL A 393 -20.26 7.23 -3.62
N GLU A 394 -20.78 7.19 -4.84
CA GLU A 394 -20.02 6.73 -6.02
C GLU A 394 -19.69 7.92 -6.92
N ILE A 395 -18.46 7.96 -7.43
CA ILE A 395 -18.00 8.97 -8.38
C ILE A 395 -17.40 8.33 -9.63
N ASN A 396 -17.60 9.00 -10.76
CA ASN A 396 -17.09 8.60 -12.07
C ASN A 396 -16.07 9.59 -12.67
N SER A 397 -15.62 10.54 -11.84
CA SER A 397 -14.55 11.48 -12.12
C SER A 397 -14.03 12.02 -10.79
N LEU A 398 -12.71 12.15 -10.66
CA LEU A 398 -12.11 12.68 -9.43
C LEU A 398 -12.35 14.17 -9.22
N GLU A 399 -12.75 14.91 -10.25
CA GLU A 399 -13.23 16.29 -10.09
C GLU A 399 -14.48 16.40 -9.20
N ARG A 400 -15.25 15.31 -9.07
CA ARG A 400 -16.44 15.24 -8.21
C ARG A 400 -16.12 14.98 -6.74
N LEU A 401 -14.87 14.65 -6.41
CA LEU A 401 -14.48 14.25 -5.06
C LEU A 401 -14.80 15.32 -4.00
N PRO A 402 -14.53 16.63 -4.19
CA PRO A 402 -14.93 17.65 -3.22
C PRO A 402 -16.45 17.73 -3.02
N ILE A 403 -17.24 17.48 -4.09
CA ILE A 403 -18.70 17.48 -4.00
C ILE A 403 -19.20 16.29 -3.19
N ALA A 404 -18.61 15.10 -3.42
CA ALA A 404 -18.93 13.87 -2.70
C ALA A 404 -18.62 13.98 -1.21
N ILE A 405 -17.47 14.56 -0.85
CA ILE A 405 -17.10 14.84 0.55
C ILE A 405 -18.15 15.73 1.21
N ASN A 406 -18.51 16.85 0.57
CA ASN A 406 -19.51 17.78 1.10
C ASN A 406 -20.94 17.19 1.15
N GLN A 407 -21.24 16.18 0.34
CA GLN A 407 -22.50 15.42 0.47
C GLN A 407 -22.47 14.60 1.76
N ILE A 408 -21.43 13.79 1.96
CA ILE A 408 -21.27 12.95 3.17
C ILE A 408 -21.33 13.80 4.44
N LEU A 409 -20.64 14.95 4.47
CA LEU A 409 -20.64 15.83 5.65
C LEU A 409 -22.02 16.42 5.98
N ARG A 410 -22.89 16.60 4.97
CA ARG A 410 -24.27 17.07 5.16
C ARG A 410 -25.20 15.96 5.61
N ASP A 411 -25.01 14.75 5.10
CA ASP A 411 -25.82 13.59 5.46
C ASP A 411 -25.55 13.13 6.92
N GLU A 412 -24.38 13.48 7.46
CA GLU A 412 -23.98 13.21 8.85
C GLU A 412 -24.37 14.32 9.86
N ALA A 413 -24.95 15.43 9.39
CA ALA A 413 -25.29 16.61 10.19
C ALA A 413 -26.73 16.57 10.71
#